data_AF-A0A3P1W738-F1
#
_entry.id   AF-A0A3P1W738-F1
#
_cell.length_a   1.000
_cell.length_b   1.000
_cell.length_c   1.000
_cell.angle_alpha   90.00
_cell.angle_beta   90.00
_cell.angle_gamma   90.00
#
_symmetry.space_group_name_H-M   'P 1'
#
loop_
_entity.id
_entity.type
_entity.pdbx_description
1 polymer ?
#
loop_
_entity_poly.entity_id
_entity_poly.type
_entity_poly.pdbx_seq_one_letter_code
_entity_poly.pdbx_strand_id
1 'polypeptide(L)'
;MSANDSNALAALVLEQVTRAMLKAGRQAADDAAQGKEHPAGLALAYYDALDVIKEQVQVCGYRFGNDLDAFDPDELLLRMAPKRKV
;
A
#
# COMPACT_ATOMS: atom_id res chain seq x y z
N MET A 1 2.24 -30.32 6.48
CA MET A 1 2.26 -28.91 6.93
C MET A 1 1.37 -28.79 8.14
N SER A 2 1.91 -28.32 9.26
CA SER A 2 1.08 -27.98 10.41
C SER A 2 0.32 -26.67 10.13
N ALA A 3 -0.78 -26.41 10.84
CA ALA A 3 -1.49 -25.14 10.73
C ALA A 3 -0.59 -23.91 11.00
N ASN A 4 0.48 -24.11 11.77
CA ASN A 4 1.47 -23.08 12.08
C ASN A 4 2.31 -22.70 10.85
N ASP A 5 2.64 -23.68 10.00
CA ASP A 5 3.44 -23.45 8.78
C ASP A 5 2.64 -22.69 7.72
N SER A 6 1.34 -23.01 7.61
CA SER A 6 0.42 -22.32 6.69
C SER A 6 0.20 -20.86 7.08
N ASN A 7 0.09 -20.58 8.38
CA ASN A 7 -0.05 -19.21 8.87
C ASN A 7 1.22 -18.38 8.64
N ALA A 8 2.40 -18.97 8.82
CA ALA A 8 3.68 -18.32 8.53
C ALA A 8 3.87 -18.01 7.03
N LEU A 9 3.41 -18.90 6.14
CA LEU A 9 3.46 -18.68 4.71
C LEU A 9 2.49 -17.58 4.26
N ALA A 10 1.26 -17.58 4.78
CA ALA A 10 0.27 -16.54 4.47
C ALA A 10 0.74 -15.14 4.91
N ALA A 11 1.34 -15.07 6.10
CA ALA A 11 2.00 -13.88 6.63
C ALA A 11 3.09 -13.33 5.69
N LEU A 12 3.98 -14.20 5.21
CA LEU A 12 5.04 -13.84 4.27
C LEU A 12 4.49 -13.33 2.93
N VAL A 13 3.46 -13.96 2.40
CA VAL A 13 2.83 -13.56 1.12
C VAL A 13 2.18 -12.18 1.28
N LEU A 14 1.45 -11.95 2.37
CA LEU A 14 0.82 -10.67 2.64
C LEU A 14 1.87 -9.55 2.75
N GLU A 15 2.99 -9.79 3.42
CA GLU A 15 4.12 -8.86 3.48
C GLU A 15 4.67 -8.50 2.09
N GLN A 16 4.90 -9.49 1.23
CA GLN A 16 5.44 -9.27 -0.10
C GLN A 16 4.47 -8.50 -1.00
N VAL A 17 3.19 -8.85 -0.96
CA VAL A 17 2.14 -8.14 -1.70
C VAL A 17 2.03 -6.69 -1.24
N THR A 18 2.02 -6.45 0.07
CA THR A 18 1.96 -5.10 0.64
C THR A 18 3.14 -4.24 0.17
N ARG A 19 4.37 -4.79 0.18
CA ARG A 19 5.57 -4.10 -0.33
C ARG A 19 5.46 -3.75 -1.82
N ALA A 20 4.99 -4.70 -2.63
CA ALA A 20 4.82 -4.50 -4.06
C ALA A 20 3.80 -3.39 -4.35
N MET A 21 2.67 -3.41 -3.64
CA MET A 21 1.61 -2.40 -3.76
C MET A 21 2.10 -1.00 -3.33
N LEU A 22 2.80 -0.89 -2.19
CA LEU A 22 3.38 0.40 -1.77
C LEU A 22 4.36 0.95 -2.78
N LYS A 23 5.23 0.11 -3.35
CA LYS A 23 6.18 0.53 -4.37
C LYS A 23 5.46 1.03 -5.63
N ALA A 24 4.48 0.28 -6.12
CA ALA A 24 3.73 0.63 -7.32
C ALA A 24 2.85 1.88 -7.12
N GLY A 25 2.19 1.99 -5.97
CA GLY A 25 1.38 3.14 -5.57
C GLY A 25 2.20 4.42 -5.46
N ARG A 26 3.38 4.36 -4.83
CA ARG A 26 4.31 5.50 -4.77
C ARG A 26 4.76 5.94 -6.16
N GLN A 27 5.13 5.00 -7.03
CA GLN A 27 5.51 5.32 -8.40
C GLN A 27 4.37 6.00 -9.17
N ALA A 28 3.15 5.48 -9.05
CA ALA A 28 1.98 6.06 -9.69
C ALA A 28 1.64 7.46 -9.14
N ALA A 29 1.76 7.66 -7.82
CA ALA A 29 1.54 8.96 -7.19
C ALA A 29 2.58 10.00 -7.65
N ASP A 30 3.86 9.60 -7.72
CA ASP A 30 4.94 10.45 -8.19
C ASP A 30 4.78 10.80 -9.69
N ASP A 31 4.34 9.84 -10.51
CA ASP A 31 4.01 10.04 -11.92
C ASP A 31 2.81 11.00 -12.11
N ALA A 32 1.80 10.89 -11.25
CA ALA A 32 0.66 11.82 -11.21
C ALA A 32 1.09 13.23 -10.82
N ALA A 33 1.96 13.37 -9.82
CA ALA A 33 2.50 14.66 -9.40
C ALA A 33 3.34 15.34 -10.49
N GLN A 34 3.91 14.58 -11.42
CA GLN A 34 4.64 15.08 -12.60
C GLN A 34 3.72 15.44 -13.78
N GLY A 35 2.41 15.23 -13.66
CA GLY A 35 1.45 15.51 -14.72
C GLY A 35 1.50 14.52 -15.89
N LYS A 36 2.00 13.31 -15.68
CA LYS A 36 1.91 12.25 -16.70
C LYS A 36 0.44 11.87 -16.90
N GLU A 37 0.11 11.35 -18.08
CA GLU A 37 -1.26 11.00 -18.47
C GLU A 37 -1.67 9.65 -17.84
N HIS A 38 -2.82 9.60 -17.15
CA HIS A 38 -3.42 8.40 -16.52
C HIS A 38 -2.88 7.81 -15.18
N PRO A 39 -1.77 8.23 -14.55
CA PRO A 39 -1.25 7.61 -13.33
C PRO A 39 -2.06 7.95 -12.07
N ALA A 40 -2.87 9.01 -12.08
CA ALA A 40 -3.70 9.38 -10.93
C ALA A 40 -4.74 8.30 -10.61
N GLY A 41 -5.41 7.75 -11.62
CA GLY A 41 -6.35 6.64 -11.42
C GLY A 41 -5.65 5.37 -10.92
N LEU A 42 -4.42 5.11 -11.37
CA LEU A 42 -3.61 3.99 -10.88
C LEU A 42 -3.22 4.17 -9.42
N ALA A 43 -2.82 5.38 -9.02
CA ALA A 43 -2.47 5.67 -7.64
C ALA A 43 -3.66 5.54 -6.69
N LEU A 44 -4.87 5.94 -7.11
CA LEU A 44 -6.12 5.68 -6.36
C LEU A 44 -6.39 4.18 -6.21
N ALA A 45 -6.24 3.40 -7.28
CA ALA A 45 -6.45 1.95 -7.20
C ALA A 45 -5.45 1.27 -6.24
N TYR A 46 -4.20 1.73 -6.20
CA TYR A 46 -3.22 1.22 -5.21
C TYR A 46 -3.56 1.66 -3.79
N TYR A 47 -4.06 2.88 -3.61
CA TYR A 47 -4.56 3.34 -2.32
C TYR A 47 -5.69 2.42 -1.81
N ASP A 48 -6.73 2.18 -2.61
CA ASP A 48 -7.88 1.35 -2.22
C ASP A 48 -7.43 -0.06 -1.81
N ALA A 49 -6.52 -0.67 -2.59
CA ALA A 49 -5.99 -1.98 -2.28
C ALA A 49 -5.18 -2.01 -0.97
N LEU A 50 -4.39 -0.97 -0.69
CA LEU A 50 -3.59 -0.86 0.52
C LEU A 50 -4.46 -0.61 1.76
N ASP A 51 -5.56 0.12 1.62
CA ASP A 51 -6.52 0.35 2.70
C ASP A 51 -7.21 -0.95 3.12
N VAL A 52 -7.67 -1.75 2.15
CA VAL A 52 -8.21 -3.10 2.41
C VAL A 52 -7.18 -3.97 3.15
N ILE A 53 -5.91 -3.95 2.73
CA ILE A 53 -4.86 -4.71 3.42
C ILE A 53 -4.70 -4.22 4.88
N LYS A 54 -4.70 -2.91 5.12
CA LYS A 54 -4.59 -2.32 6.46
C LYS A 54 -5.74 -2.79 7.37
N GLU A 55 -6.96 -2.77 6.86
CA GLU A 55 -8.14 -3.26 7.58
C GLU A 55 -8.01 -4.75 7.93
N GLN A 56 -7.60 -5.60 6.97
CA GLN A 56 -7.43 -7.04 7.22
C GLN A 56 -6.37 -7.33 8.27
N VAL A 57 -5.26 -6.58 8.24
CA VAL A 57 -4.18 -6.71 9.24
C VAL A 57 -4.69 -6.35 10.63
N GLN A 58 -5.46 -5.27 10.76
CA GLN A 58 -6.08 -4.86 12.03
C GLN A 58 -7.07 -5.89 12.55
N VAL A 59 -7.99 -6.37 11.71
CA VAL A 59 -9.01 -7.37 12.08
C VAL A 59 -8.36 -8.69 12.52
N CYS A 60 -7.31 -9.12 11.83
CA CYS A 60 -6.60 -10.35 12.16
C CYS A 60 -5.63 -10.20 13.35
N GLY A 61 -5.43 -8.98 13.88
CA GLY A 61 -4.40 -8.70 14.87
C GLY A 61 -2.99 -9.02 14.39
N TYR A 62 -2.80 -9.03 13.07
CA TYR A 62 -1.52 -9.35 12.44
C TYR A 62 -0.59 -8.14 12.55
N ARG A 63 0.72 -8.40 12.65
CA ARG A 63 1.75 -7.35 12.58
C ARG A 63 2.80 -7.74 11.59
N PHE A 64 3.20 -6.78 10.76
CA PHE A 64 4.34 -6.96 9.88
C PHE A 64 5.63 -6.91 10.68
N GLY A 65 6.61 -7.71 10.30
CA GLY A 65 7.88 -7.77 11.04
C GLY A 65 8.78 -6.53 10.95
N ASN A 66 8.36 -5.40 10.34
CA ASN A 66 9.23 -4.27 9.92
C ASN A 66 8.44 -2.94 9.72
N ASP A 67 9.06 -1.94 9.06
CA ASP A 67 8.54 -0.61 8.63
C ASP A 67 7.16 -0.56 7.98
N LEU A 68 6.60 -1.72 7.59
CA LEU A 68 5.26 -1.81 7.03
C LEU A 68 4.18 -1.56 8.08
N ASP A 69 4.43 -1.82 9.37
CA ASP A 69 3.45 -1.48 10.41
C ASP A 69 3.13 0.03 10.46
N ALA A 70 4.04 0.87 9.93
CA ALA A 70 3.88 2.31 9.84
C ALA A 70 3.40 2.79 8.46
N PHE A 71 3.02 1.89 7.54
CA PHE A 71 2.51 2.35 6.24
C PHE A 71 1.18 3.07 6.41
N ASP A 72 1.03 4.20 5.74
CA ASP A 72 -0.22 4.95 5.70
C ASP A 72 -0.67 5.18 4.26
N PRO A 73 -1.78 4.56 3.81
CA PRO A 73 -2.29 4.75 2.45
C PRO A 73 -2.57 6.24 2.15
N ASP A 74 -3.05 7.00 3.13
CA ASP A 74 -3.43 8.42 2.97
C ASP A 74 -2.28 9.30 2.49
N GLU A 75 -1.03 8.97 2.82
CA GLU A 75 0.15 9.68 2.32
C GLU A 75 0.26 9.64 0.79
N LEU A 76 -0.24 8.59 0.14
CA LEU A 76 -0.27 8.50 -1.32
C LEU A 76 -1.25 9.49 -1.94
N LEU A 77 -2.42 9.67 -1.33
CA LEU A 77 -3.42 10.64 -1.79
C LEU A 77 -2.88 12.07 -1.69
N LEU A 78 -2.20 12.39 -0.58
CA LEU A 78 -1.57 13.70 -0.39
C LEU A 78 -0.53 14.01 -1.46
N ARG A 79 0.22 13.00 -1.93
CA ARG A 79 1.23 13.17 -2.98
C ARG A 79 0.65 13.45 -4.36
N MET A 80 -0.56 12.99 -4.62
CA MET A 80 -1.28 13.25 -5.88
C MET A 80 -1.94 14.61 -5.91
N ALA A 81 -2.18 15.24 -4.75
CA ALA A 81 -2.86 16.51 -4.68
C ALA A 81 -2.11 17.58 -5.49
N PRO A 82 -2.81 18.40 -6.30
CA PRO A 82 -2.17 19.44 -7.08
C PRO A 82 -1.45 20.40 -6.11
N LYS A 83 -0.14 20.59 -6.32
CA LYS A 83 0.64 21.57 -5.55
C LYS A 83 0.01 22.94 -5.76
N ARG A 84 -0.70 23.47 -4.75
CA ARG A 84 -1.19 24.85 -4.76
C ARG A 84 0.01 25.75 -5.03
N LYS A 85 0.02 26.42 -6.19
CA LYS A 85 0.93 27.54 -6.43
C LYS A 85 0.49 28.65 -5.48
N VAL A 86 1.36 28.99 -4.53
CA VAL A 86 1.26 30.21 -3.72
C VAL A 86 1.75 31.37 -4.57
#